data_AF-A0A7W1RZF0-F1
#
_entry.id   AF-A0A7W1RZF0-F1
#
_cell.length_a   1.000
_cell.length_b   1.000
_cell.length_c   1.000
_cell.angle_alpha   90.00
_cell.angle_beta   90.00
_cell.angle_gamma   90.00
#
_symmetry.space_group_name_H-M   'P 1'
#
loop_
_entity.id
_entity.type
_entity.pdbx_description
1 polymer ?
#
loop_
_entity_poly.entity_id
_entity_poly.type
_entity_poly.pdbx_seq_one_letter_code
_entity_poly.pdbx_strand_id
1 'polypeptide(L)'
;MSHPCAPPNASALAFDWLGERCCLSQQRALHWPRTATLIVADVHLGKAAAFRTAGRPVPEACTQADPVRLDALIVQTQARRLIIRHSVRSSAAT
;
A
#
# COMPACT_ATOMS: atom_id res chain seq x y z
N MET A 1 23.46 4.33 13.64
CA MET A 1 23.52 2.87 13.41
C MET A 1 22.40 2.52 12.44
N SER A 2 22.74 2.00 11.25
CA SER A 2 21.77 1.65 10.22
C SER A 2 20.97 0.43 10.68
N HIS A 3 19.67 0.59 10.93
CA HIS A 3 18.80 -0.54 11.23
C HIS A 3 18.60 -1.40 9.97
N PRO A 4 18.73 -2.74 10.07
CA PRO A 4 18.43 -3.60 8.94
C PRO A 4 16.96 -3.42 8.55
N CYS A 5 16.72 -3.11 7.27
CA CYS A 5 15.38 -3.00 6.74
C CYS A 5 14.84 -4.41 6.52
N ALA A 6 13.84 -4.81 7.33
CA ALA A 6 13.11 -6.04 7.07
C ALA A 6 12.38 -5.89 5.72
N PRO A 7 12.69 -6.74 4.73
CA PRO A 7 12.12 -6.60 3.41
C PRO A 7 10.62 -6.98 3.45
N PRO A 8 9.71 -6.13 2.93
CA PRO A 8 8.28 -6.40 2.88
C PRO A 8 7.87 -7.60 2.01
N ASN A 9 8.80 -8.22 1.26
CA ASN A 9 8.67 -9.52 0.60
C ASN A 9 10.04 -9.96 0.05
N ALA A 10 10.11 -11.18 -0.51
CA ALA A 10 11.34 -11.77 -1.07
C ALA A 10 11.99 -10.97 -2.21
N SER A 11 11.26 -10.06 -2.86
CA SER A 11 11.76 -9.26 -4.00
C SER A 11 11.82 -7.77 -3.69
N ALA A 12 11.90 -7.41 -2.41
CA ALA A 12 11.98 -6.01 -2.02
C ALA A 12 13.37 -5.43 -2.32
N LEU A 13 13.39 -4.26 -2.96
CA LEU A 13 14.61 -3.51 -3.25
C LEU A 13 14.91 -2.59 -2.06
N ALA A 14 16.03 -2.84 -1.37
CA ALA A 14 16.55 -1.92 -0.37
C ALA A 14 17.32 -0.78 -1.06
N PHE A 15 17.09 0.45 -0.61
CA PHE A 15 17.78 1.64 -1.09
C PHE A 15 17.94 2.66 0.03
N ASP A 16 18.94 3.53 -0.10
CA ASP A 16 19.16 4.64 0.83
C ASP A 16 18.61 5.93 0.19
N TRP A 17 17.80 6.67 0.95
CA TRP A 17 17.18 7.92 0.53
C TRP A 17 17.41 8.99 1.59
N LEU A 18 18.19 10.02 1.27
CA LEU A 18 18.55 11.08 2.22
C LEU A 18 19.14 10.55 3.55
N GLY A 19 19.90 9.46 3.49
CA GLY A 19 20.47 8.78 4.68
C GLY A 19 19.51 7.84 5.40
N GLU A 20 18.28 7.68 4.89
CA GLU A 20 17.28 6.75 5.40
C GLU A 20 17.28 5.46 4.61
N ARG A 21 17.36 4.33 5.29
CA ARG A 21 17.21 3.03 4.62
C ARG A 21 15.75 2.70 4.44
N CYS A 22 15.34 2.48 3.21
CA CYS A 22 13.98 2.18 2.82
C CYS A 22 13.94 0.90 1.99
N CYS A 23 12.80 0.19 2.01
CA CYS A 23 12.57 -0.99 1.16
C CYS A 23 11.34 -0.80 0.28
N LEU A 24 11.51 -0.92 -1.04
CA LEU A 24 10.43 -0.93 -2.02
C LEU A 24 10.00 -2.35 -2.33
N SER A 25 8.70 -2.61 -2.23
CA SER A 25 8.07 -3.85 -2.64
C SER A 25 7.48 -3.72 -4.05
N GLN A 26 7.56 -4.79 -4.85
CA GLN A 26 6.83 -4.91 -6.11
C GLN A 26 5.30 -4.76 -5.94
N GLN A 27 4.79 -4.90 -4.71
CA GLN A 27 3.39 -4.70 -4.35
C GLN A 27 3.04 -3.21 -4.12
N ARG A 28 3.75 -2.26 -4.75
CA ARG A 28 3.50 -0.81 -4.63
C ARG A 28 3.51 -0.32 -3.17
N ALA A 29 4.43 -0.85 -2.37
CA ALA A 29 4.58 -0.50 -0.96
C ALA A 29 6.03 -0.11 -0.64
N LEU A 30 6.20 0.88 0.22
CA LEU A 30 7.47 1.33 0.74
C LEU A 30 7.48 1.11 2.25
N HIS A 31 8.44 0.34 2.76
CA HIS A 31 8.69 0.20 4.18
C HIS A 31 9.83 1.11 4.61
N TRP A 32 9.58 1.94 5.63
CA TRP A 32 10.54 2.83 6.28
C TRP A 32 10.71 2.43 7.75
N PRO A 33 11.72 1.58 8.07
CA PRO A 33 11.90 1.00 9.39
C PRO A 33 12.13 2.02 10.51
N ARG A 34 12.90 3.08 10.26
CA ARG A 34 13.23 4.09 11.29
C ARG A 34 11.99 4.71 11.93
N THR A 35 10.94 4.90 11.14
CA THR A 35 9.68 5.47 11.60
C THR A 35 8.58 4.42 11.80
N ALA A 36 8.92 3.13 11.65
CA ALA A 36 7.98 2.02 11.60
C ALA A 36 6.79 2.30 10.66
N THR A 37 7.06 2.90 9.50
CA THR A 37 6.03 3.35 8.57
C THR A 37 5.98 2.47 7.32
N LEU A 38 4.79 2.00 6.99
CA LEU A 38 4.47 1.40 5.71
C LEU A 38 3.68 2.42 4.88
N ILE A 39 4.14 2.71 3.67
CA ILE A 39 3.46 3.60 2.72
C ILE A 39 2.97 2.76 1.56
N VAL A 40 1.67 2.78 1.27
CA VAL A 40 1.07 2.02 0.17
C VAL A 40 0.33 2.97 -0.75
N ALA A 41 0.61 2.88 -2.06
CA ALA A 41 -0.07 3.66 -3.09
C ALA A 41 -1.12 2.82 -3.81
N ASP A 42 -2.16 3.49 -4.31
CA ASP A 42 -3.22 2.91 -5.14
C ASP A 42 -4.02 1.77 -4.50
N VAL A 43 -4.10 1.71 -3.17
CA VAL A 43 -5.04 0.77 -2.53
C VAL A 43 -6.46 1.16 -2.95
N HIS A 44 -7.16 0.27 -3.65
CA HIS A 44 -8.51 0.51 -4.12
C HIS A 44 -9.51 0.25 -2.98
N LEU A 45 -9.35 0.99 -1.88
CA LEU A 45 -10.27 0.93 -0.75
C LEU A 45 -11.66 1.41 -1.20
N GLY A 46 -12.63 0.52 -1.21
CA GLY A 46 -14.04 0.89 -1.22
C GLY A 46 -14.66 1.30 -2.56
N LYS A 47 -13.97 1.20 -3.70
CA LYS A 47 -14.64 1.42 -5.01
C LYS A 47 -15.79 0.45 -5.21
N ALA A 48 -15.68 -0.79 -4.71
CA ALA A 48 -16.79 -1.75 -4.72
C ALA A 48 -18.04 -1.24 -3.98
N ALA A 49 -17.88 -0.60 -2.82
CA ALA A 49 -19.01 -0.04 -2.08
C ALA A 49 -19.64 1.14 -2.85
N ALA A 50 -18.81 2.05 -3.39
CA ALA A 50 -19.29 3.15 -4.22
C ALA A 50 -19.96 2.68 -5.53
N PHE A 51 -19.43 1.64 -6.20
CA PHE A 51 -20.03 1.03 -7.38
C PHE A 51 -21.37 0.36 -7.06
N ARG A 52 -21.47 -0.36 -5.92
CA ARG A 52 -22.75 -0.93 -5.44
C ARG A 52 -23.78 0.16 -5.18
N THR A 53 -23.41 1.22 -4.46
CA THR A 53 -24.32 2.36 -4.20
C THR A 53 -24.75 3.06 -5.48
N ALA A 54 -23.88 3.10 -6.50
CA ALA A 54 -24.17 3.69 -7.81
C ALA A 54 -24.87 2.73 -8.81
N GLY A 55 -25.23 1.50 -8.40
CA GLY A 55 -25.88 0.51 -9.26
C GLY A 55 -25.00 0.01 -10.42
N ARG A 56 -23.69 0.23 -10.35
CA ARG A 56 -22.73 -0.15 -11.40
C ARG A 56 -22.15 -1.54 -11.11
N PRO A 57 -21.95 -2.38 -12.13
CA PRO A 57 -21.31 -3.68 -11.93
C PRO A 57 -19.95 -3.50 -11.25
N VAL A 58 -19.76 -4.17 -10.13
CA VAL A 58 -18.51 -4.16 -9.37
C VAL A 58 -17.51 -5.01 -10.15
N PRO A 59 -16.41 -4.44 -10.67
CA PRO A 59 -15.39 -5.23 -11.35
C PRO A 59 -14.77 -6.22 -10.36
N GLU A 60 -14.55 -7.49 -10.76
CA GLU A 60 -13.92 -8.52 -9.90
C GLU A 60 -12.57 -8.07 -9.32
N ALA A 61 -11.84 -7.21 -10.04
CA ALA A 61 -10.62 -6.56 -9.60
C ALA A 61 -10.77 -5.71 -8.31
N CYS A 62 -11.99 -5.41 -7.86
CA CYS A 62 -12.26 -4.62 -6.65
C CYS A 62 -12.51 -5.46 -5.39
N THR A 63 -12.52 -6.80 -5.44
CA THR A 63 -13.26 -7.56 -4.42
C THR A 63 -12.44 -8.11 -3.24
N GLN A 64 -11.18 -8.56 -3.33
CA GLN A 64 -10.46 -9.10 -2.15
C GLN A 64 -8.92 -9.03 -2.17
N ALA A 65 -8.30 -8.71 -3.30
CA ALA A 65 -6.84 -8.82 -3.44
C ALA A 65 -6.06 -7.77 -2.63
N ASP A 66 -6.63 -6.58 -2.43
CA ASP A 66 -5.95 -5.47 -1.76
C ASP A 66 -5.89 -5.61 -0.22
N PRO A 67 -6.97 -6.00 0.48
CA PRO A 67 -6.93 -6.20 1.94
C PRO A 67 -5.99 -7.34 2.37
N VAL A 68 -6.03 -8.49 1.70
CA VAL A 68 -5.16 -9.64 2.02
C VAL A 68 -3.69 -9.29 1.80
N ARG A 69 -3.39 -8.58 0.70
CA ARG A 69 -2.05 -8.09 0.41
C ARG A 69 -1.56 -7.11 1.46
N LEU A 70 -2.41 -6.19 1.89
CA LEU A 70 -2.08 -5.18 2.89
C LEU A 70 -1.80 -5.84 4.25
N ASP A 71 -2.63 -6.80 4.65
CA ASP A 71 -2.46 -7.57 5.89
C ASP A 71 -1.10 -8.29 5.92
N ALA A 72 -0.77 -8.99 4.83
CA ALA A 72 0.55 -9.64 4.69
C ALA A 72 1.71 -8.65 4.80
N LEU A 73 1.61 -7.47 4.19
CA LEU A 73 2.65 -6.43 4.28
C LEU A 73 2.80 -5.89 5.70
N ILE A 74 1.70 -5.70 6.44
CA ILE A 74 1.73 -5.23 7.83
C ILE A 74 2.40 -6.28 8.71
N VAL A 75 2.00 -7.55 8.60
CA VAL A 75 2.59 -8.65 9.38
C VAL A 75 4.08 -8.81 9.07
N GLN A 76 4.50 -8.71 7.81
CA GLN A 76 5.90 -8.87 7.43
C GLN A 76 6.78 -7.69 7.85
N THR A 77 6.25 -6.47 7.82
CA THR A 77 7.03 -5.26 8.15
C THR A 77 6.97 -4.86 9.61
N GLN A 78 5.98 -5.35 10.36
CA GLN A 78 5.69 -4.91 11.74
C GLN A 78 5.52 -3.39 11.84
N ALA A 79 5.07 -2.75 10.75
CA ALA A 79 4.88 -1.31 10.71
C ALA A 79 3.79 -0.89 11.71
N ARG A 80 4.08 0.17 12.47
CA ARG A 80 3.16 0.75 13.47
C ARG A 80 2.37 1.94 12.91
N ARG A 81 2.77 2.43 11.73
CA ARG A 81 2.13 3.51 11.00
C ARG A 81 1.88 3.08 9.56
N LEU A 82 0.67 3.32 9.07
CA LEU A 82 0.28 3.05 7.68
C LEU A 82 -0.14 4.36 7.00
N ILE A 83 0.49 4.69 5.87
CA ILE A 83 0.11 5.83 5.02
C ILE A 83 -0.46 5.28 3.71
N ILE A 84 -1.70 5.64 3.40
CA ILE A 84 -2.38 5.19 2.19
C ILE A 84 -2.61 6.39 1.27
N ARG A 85 -2.00 6.37 0.07
CA ARG A 85 -2.32 7.34 -0.98
C ARG A 85 -3.50 6.80 -1.79
N HIS A 86 -4.71 7.21 -1.43
CA HIS A 86 -5.90 6.95 -2.24
C HIS A 86 -6.00 7.99 -3.38
N SER A 87 -6.40 7.56 -4.57
CA SER A 87 -6.76 8.46 -5.66
C SER A 87 -8.28 8.59 -5.70
N VAL A 88 -8.80 9.75 -5.32
CA VAL A 88 -10.17 10.15 -5.66
C VAL A 88 -10.18 10.59 -7.12
N ARG A 89 -10.91 9.85 -7.96
CA ARG A 89 -11.17 10.29 -9.33
C ARG A 89 -12.28 11.34 -9.24
N SER A 90 -11.95 12.61 -9.48
CA SER A 90 -12.98 13.61 -9.78
C SER A 90 -13.54 13.26 -11.15
N SER A 91 -14.80 12.83 -11.21
CA SER A 91 -15.55 12.94 -12.47
C SER A 91 -15.90 14.41 -12.63
N ALA A 92 -15.04 15.17 -13.32
CA ALA A 92 -15.52 16.36 -14.01
C ALA A 92 -16.43 15.86 -15.12
N ALA A 93 -17.72 15.80 -14.82
CA ALA A 93 -18.76 15.76 -15.83
C ALA A 93 -19.02 17.20 -16.23
N THR A 94 -18.46 17.61 -17.38
CA THR A 94 -19.04 18.57 -18.32
C THR A 94 -18.49 18.25 -19.70
#